data_AF-A0A4R4LIC8-F1
#
_entry.id   AF-A0A4R4LIC8-F1
#
_cell.length_a   1.000
_cell.length_b   1.000
_cell.length_c   1.000
_cell.angle_alpha   90.00
_cell.angle_beta   90.00
_cell.angle_gamma   90.00
#
_symmetry.space_group_name_H-M   'P 1'
#
loop_
_entity.id
_entity.type
_entity.pdbx_description
1 polymer ?
#
loop_
_entity_poly.entity_id
_entity_poly.type
_entity_poly.pdbx_seq_one_letter_code
_entity_poly.pdbx_strand_id
1 'polypeptide(L)'
;MNEPVASDTYAAHVRRLAELTGRVATQRAEAQAWYDQQCAAAERAVAEADEQLRRAEAELAEARSLADRVDAEVTHLWAELRGRLGLGARRLGPPPGPARDATGDPVDALRTVRDLLDRAGQPGELPGSANPLLALCGVAGALLAYALGVGARAVGARYGGDLAVGMPVLALVVTLLGPLAGLAPAKRLADRRHALLGPRPAAIVLVAGLATTVTLLVAAR
;
A
#
# COMPACT_ATOMS: atom_id res chain seq x y z
N MET A 1 25.16 109.17 -30.61
CA MET A 1 26.11 108.06 -30.77
C MET A 1 25.30 106.77 -30.64
N ASN A 2 24.70 106.34 -31.76
CA ASN A 2 23.92 105.11 -31.85
C ASN A 2 24.66 104.23 -32.86
N GLU A 3 25.27 103.15 -32.39
CA GLU A 3 25.77 102.11 -33.30
C GLU A 3 24.57 101.43 -33.98
N PRO A 4 24.62 101.19 -35.30
CA PRO A 4 23.61 100.41 -35.97
C PRO A 4 23.82 98.94 -35.60
N VAL A 5 22.85 98.36 -34.88
CA VAL A 5 22.75 96.92 -34.67
C VAL A 5 22.71 96.26 -36.05
N ALA A 6 23.80 95.57 -36.42
CA ALA A 6 23.89 94.81 -37.66
C ALA A 6 22.73 93.80 -37.66
N SER A 7 21.75 94.04 -38.53
CA SER A 7 20.57 93.21 -38.67
C SER A 7 21.04 91.87 -39.22
N ASP A 8 20.97 90.82 -38.40
CA ASP A 8 21.12 89.44 -38.87
C ASP A 8 20.25 89.29 -40.13
N THR A 9 20.88 88.98 -41.26
CA THR A 9 20.19 88.95 -42.55
C THR A 9 19.20 87.79 -42.54
N TYR A 10 17.99 87.95 -43.07
CA TYR A 10 16.94 86.91 -43.14
C TYR A 10 17.48 85.52 -43.57
N ALA A 11 18.43 85.47 -44.50
CA ALA A 11 19.11 84.26 -44.95
C ALA A 11 19.88 83.52 -43.83
N ALA A 12 20.51 84.24 -42.89
CA ALA A 12 21.19 83.67 -41.73
C ALA A 12 20.18 83.02 -40.76
N HIS A 13 19.03 83.66 -40.54
CA HIS A 13 17.95 83.07 -39.75
C HIS A 13 17.37 81.80 -40.38
N VAL A 14 17.15 81.79 -41.71
CA VAL A 14 16.68 80.59 -42.43
C VAL A 14 17.69 79.44 -42.31
N ARG A 15 19.00 79.72 -42.46
CA ARG A 15 20.05 78.70 -42.30
C ARG A 15 20.09 78.14 -40.88
N ARG A 16 19.98 79.00 -39.87
CA ARG A 16 19.94 78.60 -38.46
C ARG A 16 18.70 77.77 -38.13
N LEU A 17 17.54 78.13 -38.68
CA LEU A 17 16.32 77.36 -38.52
C LEU A 17 16.44 75.98 -39.17
N ALA A 18 17.02 75.89 -40.38
CA ALA A 18 17.27 74.61 -41.05
C ALA A 18 18.22 73.71 -40.23
N GLU A 19 19.29 74.27 -39.69
CA GLU A 19 20.23 73.54 -38.83
C GLU A 19 19.55 73.04 -37.54
N LEU A 20 18.79 73.89 -36.85
CA LEU A 20 18.04 73.51 -35.65
C LEU A 20 17.01 72.42 -35.97
N THR A 21 16.32 72.51 -37.10
CA THR A 21 15.36 71.51 -37.55
C THR A 21 16.05 70.17 -37.83
N GLY A 22 17.22 70.19 -38.45
CA GLY A 22 18.04 68.99 -38.67
C GLY A 22 18.52 68.34 -37.36
N ARG A 23 18.94 69.14 -36.38
CA ARG A 23 19.33 68.64 -35.05
C ARG A 23 18.14 68.02 -34.30
N VAL A 24 16.98 68.67 -34.32
CA VAL A 24 15.76 68.13 -33.69
C VAL A 24 15.31 66.83 -34.36
N ALA A 25 15.39 66.73 -35.69
CA ALA A 25 15.08 65.49 -36.41
C ALA A 25 16.01 64.35 -36.00
N THR A 26 17.31 64.63 -35.86
CA THR A 26 18.31 63.65 -35.40
C THR A 26 18.05 63.21 -33.97
N GLN A 27 17.81 64.14 -33.05
CA GLN A 27 17.49 63.83 -31.64
C GLN A 27 16.21 62.99 -31.50
N ARG A 28 15.20 63.24 -32.33
CA ARG A 28 13.97 62.42 -32.36
C ARG A 28 14.25 61.01 -32.87
N ALA A 29 15.07 60.87 -33.91
CA ALA A 29 15.45 59.55 -34.42
C ALA A 29 16.25 58.75 -33.39
N GLU A 30 17.18 59.39 -32.67
CA GLU A 30 17.95 58.77 -31.58
C GLU A 30 17.04 58.34 -30.41
N ALA A 31 16.11 59.21 -30.00
CA ALA A 31 15.16 58.89 -28.93
C ALA A 31 14.25 57.71 -29.31
N GLN A 32 13.78 57.67 -30.56
CA GLN A 32 12.96 56.55 -31.06
C GLN A 32 13.77 55.25 -31.09
N ALA A 33 14.99 55.28 -31.65
CA ALA A 33 15.85 54.11 -31.71
C ALA A 33 16.19 53.57 -30.31
N TRP A 34 16.42 54.46 -29.34
CA TRP A 34 16.65 54.06 -27.95
C TRP A 34 15.40 53.42 -27.34
N TYR A 35 14.22 54.02 -27.55
CA TYR A 35 12.95 53.46 -27.06
C TYR A 35 12.68 52.07 -27.64
N ASP A 36 12.85 51.90 -28.95
CA ASP A 36 12.66 50.61 -29.63
C ASP A 36 13.61 49.54 -29.09
N GLN A 37 14.87 49.92 -28.80
CA GLN A 37 15.84 49.02 -28.16
C GLN A 37 15.43 48.61 -26.75
N GLN A 38 14.89 49.53 -25.95
CA GLN A 38 14.40 49.22 -24.60
C GLN A 38 13.19 48.30 -24.64
N CYS A 39 12.24 48.55 -25.55
CA CYS A 39 11.09 47.67 -25.77
C CYS A 39 11.55 46.26 -26.17
N ALA A 40 12.45 46.15 -27.15
CA ALA A 40 12.99 44.86 -27.58
C ALA A 40 13.81 44.14 -26.49
N ALA A 41 14.46 44.87 -25.58
CA ALA A 41 15.14 44.28 -24.43
C ALA A 41 14.14 43.77 -23.39
N ALA A 42 13.09 44.54 -23.09
CA ALA A 42 12.04 44.17 -22.15
C ALA A 42 11.26 42.95 -22.65
N GLU A 43 10.88 42.91 -23.94
CA GLU A 43 10.18 41.78 -24.55
C GLU A 43 11.00 40.49 -24.46
N ARG A 44 12.33 40.56 -24.71
CA ARG A 44 13.21 39.40 -24.54
C ARG A 44 13.29 38.93 -23.09
N ALA A 45 13.41 39.85 -22.14
CA ALA A 45 13.45 39.50 -20.72
C ALA A 45 12.14 38.83 -20.25
N VAL A 46 10.99 39.29 -20.73
CA VAL A 46 9.69 38.66 -20.45
C VAL A 46 9.61 37.28 -21.07
N ALA A 47 10.01 37.12 -22.34
CA ALA A 47 10.00 35.83 -23.01
C ALA A 47 10.91 34.79 -22.31
N GLU A 48 12.07 35.21 -21.82
CA GLU A 48 12.97 34.35 -21.03
C GLU A 48 12.36 33.94 -19.69
N ALA A 49 11.71 34.87 -18.99
CA ALA A 49 11.02 34.59 -17.73
C ALA A 49 9.84 33.62 -17.92
N ASP A 50 9.04 33.79 -18.97
CA ASP A 50 7.92 32.90 -19.30
C ASP A 50 8.40 31.48 -19.61
N GLU A 51 9.53 31.35 -20.31
CA GLU A 51 10.14 30.05 -20.58
C GLU A 51 10.65 29.39 -19.29
N GLN A 52 11.27 30.14 -18.37
CA GLN A 52 11.67 29.61 -17.07
C GLN A 52 10.47 29.17 -16.23
N LEU A 53 9.39 29.95 -16.24
CA LEU A 53 8.15 29.62 -15.54
C LEU A 53 7.55 28.32 -16.09
N ARG A 54 7.45 28.18 -17.42
CA ARG A 54 6.93 26.96 -18.04
C ARG A 54 7.74 25.72 -17.68
N ARG A 55 9.08 25.83 -17.59
CA ARG A 55 9.92 24.71 -17.13
C ARG A 55 9.67 24.35 -15.67
N ALA A 56 9.64 25.35 -14.80
CA ALA A 56 9.38 25.14 -13.37
C ALA A 56 7.98 24.53 -13.13
N GLU A 57 6.97 24.95 -13.89
CA GLU A 57 5.63 24.37 -13.85
C GLU A 57 5.62 22.90 -14.31
N ALA A 58 6.38 22.57 -15.36
CA ALA A 58 6.53 21.19 -15.84
C ALA A 58 7.20 20.31 -14.78
N GLU A 59 8.32 20.76 -14.20
CA GLU A 59 9.02 20.05 -13.13
C GLU A 59 8.11 19.85 -11.90
N LEU A 60 7.33 20.86 -11.52
CA LEU A 60 6.36 20.77 -10.43
C LEU A 60 5.25 19.76 -10.73
N ALA A 61 4.75 19.71 -11.96
CA ALA A 61 3.74 18.75 -12.38
C ALA A 61 4.27 17.32 -12.32
N GLU A 62 5.50 17.09 -12.78
CA GLU A 62 6.18 15.79 -12.70
C GLU A 62 6.40 15.36 -11.24
N ALA A 63 6.88 16.27 -10.39
CA ALA A 63 7.10 16.00 -8.97
C ALA A 63 5.78 15.65 -8.25
N ARG A 64 4.69 16.38 -8.53
CA ARG A 64 3.35 16.07 -8.00
C ARG A 64 2.86 14.70 -8.46
N SER A 65 3.00 14.39 -9.75
CA SER A 65 2.62 13.09 -10.29
C SER A 65 3.41 11.94 -9.66
N LEU A 66 4.70 12.16 -9.36
CA LEU A 66 5.51 11.17 -8.62
C LEU A 66 5.00 11.00 -7.18
N ALA A 67 4.73 12.10 -6.47
CA ALA A 67 4.20 12.07 -5.11
C ALA A 67 2.86 11.32 -5.04
N ASP A 68 1.93 11.62 -5.95
CA ASP A 68 0.62 10.95 -6.00
C ASP A 68 0.76 9.44 -6.24
N ARG A 69 1.70 9.03 -7.11
CA ARG A 69 1.97 7.60 -7.36
C ARG A 69 2.56 6.91 -6.13
N VAL A 70 3.50 7.56 -5.45
CA VAL A 70 4.11 7.04 -4.21
C VAL A 70 3.06 6.90 -3.13
N ASP A 71 2.22 7.90 -2.90
CA ASP A 71 1.16 7.86 -1.88
C ASP A 71 0.12 6.76 -2.17
N ALA A 72 -0.23 6.56 -3.45
CA ALA A 72 -1.09 5.47 -3.86
C ALA A 72 -0.47 4.10 -3.58
N GLU A 73 0.82 3.90 -3.91
CA GLU A 73 1.53 2.65 -3.63
C GLU A 73 1.72 2.41 -2.12
N VAL A 74 2.04 3.42 -1.33
CA VAL A 74 2.12 3.31 0.13
C VAL A 74 0.78 2.85 0.70
N THR A 75 -0.32 3.47 0.25
CA THR A 75 -1.68 3.10 0.67
C THR A 75 -2.00 1.65 0.30
N HIS A 76 -1.61 1.22 -0.90
CA HIS A 76 -1.80 -0.14 -1.37
C HIS A 76 -1.01 -1.16 -0.52
N LEU A 77 0.30 -0.95 -0.35
CA LEU A 77 1.16 -1.83 0.45
C LEU A 77 0.74 -1.87 1.93
N TRP A 78 0.28 -0.73 2.47
CA TRP A 78 -0.25 -0.69 3.84
C TRP A 78 -1.57 -1.47 3.97
N ALA A 79 -2.46 -1.36 2.99
CA ALA A 79 -3.68 -2.16 2.94
C ALA A 79 -3.36 -3.66 2.85
N GLU A 80 -2.37 -4.03 2.04
CA GLU A 80 -1.92 -5.42 1.90
C GLU A 80 -1.34 -5.96 3.22
N LEU A 81 -0.46 -5.19 3.88
CA LEU A 81 0.06 -5.53 5.20
C LEU A 81 -1.07 -5.74 6.23
N ARG A 82 -2.06 -4.83 6.26
CA ARG A 82 -3.22 -4.96 7.15
C ARG A 82 -4.05 -6.19 6.81
N GLY A 83 -4.25 -6.50 5.53
CA GLY A 83 -4.91 -7.71 5.07
C GLY A 83 -4.23 -8.97 5.59
N ARG A 84 -2.89 -8.99 5.58
CA ARG A 84 -2.07 -10.12 6.05
C ARG A 84 -2.03 -10.26 7.57
N LEU A 85 -2.15 -9.15 8.33
CA LEU A 85 -2.15 -9.18 9.80
C LEU A 85 -3.55 -9.42 10.40
N GLY A 86 -4.61 -9.33 9.61
CA GLY A 86 -5.99 -9.63 10.01
C GLY A 86 -6.42 -8.87 11.28
N LEU A 87 -6.79 -9.60 12.34
CA LEU A 87 -7.23 -8.99 13.60
C LEU A 87 -6.14 -8.19 14.33
N GLY A 88 -4.86 -8.49 14.08
CA GLY A 88 -3.73 -7.71 14.60
C GLY A 88 -3.60 -6.33 13.96
N ALA A 89 -4.18 -6.14 12.76
CA ALA A 89 -4.11 -4.90 12.02
C ALA A 89 -4.91 -3.75 12.64
N ARG A 90 -5.83 -4.02 13.57
CA ARG A 90 -6.58 -2.95 14.28
C ARG A 90 -5.70 -1.97 15.05
N ARG A 91 -4.48 -2.39 15.43
CA ARG A 91 -3.49 -1.52 16.08
C ARG A 91 -2.64 -0.72 15.09
N LEU A 92 -2.62 -1.12 13.82
CA LEU A 92 -1.99 -0.37 12.75
C LEU A 92 -2.96 0.73 12.32
N GLY A 93 -2.63 1.97 12.65
CA GLY A 93 -3.38 3.15 12.28
C GLY A 93 -3.34 3.44 10.77
N PRO A 94 -3.56 4.70 10.36
CA PRO A 94 -3.35 5.12 8.98
C PRO A 94 -1.90 4.89 8.53
N PRO A 95 -1.63 4.77 7.22
CA PRO A 95 -0.27 4.66 6.71
C PRO A 95 0.57 5.85 7.22
N PRO A 96 1.85 5.60 7.58
CA PRO A 96 2.73 6.68 8.01
C PRO A 96 2.94 7.68 6.86
N GLY A 97 2.89 8.97 7.18
CA GLY A 97 3.22 10.03 6.22
C GLY A 97 4.73 10.12 5.96
N PRO A 98 5.14 10.88 4.93
CA PRO A 98 6.54 11.07 4.60
C PRO A 98 7.32 11.68 5.77
N ALA A 99 8.48 11.10 6.09
CA ALA A 99 9.38 11.64 7.10
C ALA A 99 10.06 12.91 6.57
N ARG A 100 10.19 13.94 7.43
CA ARG A 100 10.78 15.23 7.05
C ARG A 100 12.23 15.14 6.60
N ASP A 101 12.96 14.13 7.10
CA ASP A 101 14.40 13.93 6.83
C ASP A 101 14.65 12.73 5.90
N ALA A 102 13.61 12.24 5.20
CA ALA A 102 13.76 11.16 4.25
C ALA A 102 14.68 11.60 3.10
N THR A 103 15.79 10.89 2.92
CA THR A 103 16.76 11.13 1.85
C THR A 103 16.84 9.88 0.96
N GLY A 104 16.84 10.06 -0.36
CA GLY A 104 16.92 8.99 -1.35
C GLY A 104 15.71 8.90 -2.28
N ASP A 105 15.78 7.97 -3.25
CA ASP A 105 14.70 7.72 -4.19
C ASP A 105 13.54 6.95 -3.51
N PRO A 106 12.31 7.52 -3.46
CA PRO A 106 11.17 6.84 -2.85
C PRO A 106 10.82 5.52 -3.57
N VAL A 107 11.10 5.38 -4.87
CA VAL A 107 10.76 4.19 -5.65
C VAL A 107 11.56 2.97 -5.18
N ASP A 108 12.84 3.15 -4.87
CA ASP A 108 13.70 2.08 -4.36
C ASP A 108 13.30 1.63 -2.96
N ALA A 109 12.87 2.57 -2.11
CA ALA A 109 12.32 2.26 -0.80
C ALA A 109 11.03 1.43 -0.92
N LEU A 110 10.11 1.82 -1.81
CA LEU A 110 8.87 1.07 -2.06
C LEU A 110 9.13 -0.33 -2.62
N ARG A 111 10.12 -0.48 -3.52
CA ARG A 111 10.55 -1.79 -4.02
C ARG A 111 11.06 -2.68 -2.89
N THR A 112 11.89 -2.14 -2.01
CA THR A 112 12.42 -2.87 -0.86
C THR A 112 11.29 -3.32 0.07
N VAL A 113 10.32 -2.45 0.35
CA VAL A 113 9.16 -2.81 1.18
C VAL A 113 8.33 -3.90 0.50
N ARG A 114 8.14 -3.85 -0.81
CA ARG A 114 7.44 -4.89 -1.58
C ARG A 114 8.14 -6.23 -1.46
N ASP A 115 9.45 -6.27 -1.66
CA ASP A 115 10.24 -7.50 -1.54
C ASP A 115 10.20 -8.07 -0.12
N LEU A 116 10.17 -7.21 0.91
CA LEU A 116 10.01 -7.63 2.30
C LEU A 116 8.61 -8.17 2.57
N LEU A 117 7.59 -7.51 2.01
CA LEU A 117 6.22 -8.00 2.10
C LEU A 117 6.13 -9.37 1.42
N ASP A 118 6.60 -9.52 0.19
CA ASP A 118 6.58 -10.78 -0.56
C ASP A 118 7.32 -11.90 0.17
N ARG A 119 8.48 -11.61 0.77
CA ARG A 119 9.20 -12.56 1.64
C ARG A 119 8.39 -12.94 2.88
N ALA A 120 7.75 -11.97 3.54
CA ALA A 120 6.88 -12.25 4.69
C ALA A 120 5.58 -12.97 4.32
N GLY A 121 5.18 -12.89 3.04
CA GLY A 121 3.98 -13.52 2.48
C GLY A 121 4.16 -14.97 2.06
N GLN A 122 5.38 -15.50 2.07
CA GLN A 122 5.58 -16.93 1.81
C GLN A 122 5.00 -17.71 2.99
N PRO A 123 3.98 -18.57 2.78
CA PRO A 123 3.39 -19.37 3.84
C PRO A 123 4.45 -20.31 4.38
N GLY A 124 5.03 -19.96 5.53
CA GLY A 124 5.99 -20.81 6.22
C GLY A 124 5.34 -22.12 6.65
N GLU A 125 6.11 -23.22 6.62
CA GLU A 125 5.70 -24.47 7.24
C GLU A 125 5.43 -24.24 8.74
N LEU A 126 4.37 -24.86 9.28
CA LEU A 126 4.03 -24.77 10.69
C LEU A 126 5.27 -25.12 11.54
N PRO A 127 5.73 -24.23 12.44
CA PRO A 127 6.90 -24.53 13.27
C PRO A 127 6.61 -25.76 14.12
N GLY A 128 7.60 -26.63 14.33
CA GLY A 128 7.44 -27.90 15.06
C GLY A 128 6.89 -27.76 16.49
N SER A 129 6.94 -26.55 17.07
CA SER A 129 6.31 -26.20 18.35
C SER A 129 4.76 -26.20 18.29
N ALA A 130 4.15 -26.21 17.11
CA ALA A 130 2.70 -26.35 16.94
C ALA A 130 2.22 -27.82 16.99
N ASN A 131 3.13 -28.80 16.90
CA ASN A 131 2.82 -30.23 16.98
C ASN A 131 2.04 -30.65 18.25
N PRO A 132 2.39 -30.20 19.47
CA PRO A 132 1.63 -30.56 20.67
C PRO A 132 0.21 -29.97 20.69
N LEU A 133 0.01 -28.77 20.14
CA LEU A 133 -1.32 -28.16 20.01
C LEU A 133 -2.19 -28.89 19.00
N LEU A 134 -1.61 -29.33 17.88
CA LEU A 134 -2.28 -30.17 16.89
C LEU A 134 -2.67 -31.53 17.47
N ALA A 135 -1.79 -32.15 18.26
CA ALA A 135 -2.09 -33.38 18.98
C ALA A 135 -3.26 -33.18 19.97
N LEU A 136 -3.27 -32.09 20.73
CA LEU A 136 -4.37 -31.73 21.64
C LEU A 136 -5.71 -31.56 20.89
N CYS A 137 -5.71 -30.96 19.70
CA CYS A 137 -6.92 -30.86 18.88
C CYS A 137 -7.44 -32.22 18.43
N GLY A 138 -6.55 -33.14 18.03
CA GLY A 138 -6.92 -34.53 17.69
C GLY A 138 -7.49 -35.29 18.88
N VAL A 139 -6.87 -35.16 20.06
CA VAL A 139 -7.33 -35.75 21.33
C VAL A 139 -8.70 -35.20 21.74
N ALA A 140 -8.89 -33.88 21.67
CA ALA A 140 -10.16 -33.24 22.00
C ALA A 140 -11.30 -33.66 21.05
N GLY A 141 -11.02 -33.79 19.76
CA GLY A 141 -11.98 -34.30 18.76
C GLY A 141 -12.39 -35.75 19.04
N ALA A 142 -11.44 -36.61 19.38
CA ALA A 142 -11.71 -38.00 19.75
C ALA A 142 -12.51 -38.11 21.06
N LEU A 143 -12.19 -37.32 22.08
CA LEU A 143 -12.92 -37.29 23.36
C LEU A 143 -14.37 -36.83 23.19
N LEU A 144 -14.61 -35.78 22.42
CA LEU A 144 -15.96 -35.28 22.13
C LEU A 144 -16.79 -36.32 21.37
N ALA A 145 -16.21 -36.96 20.35
CA ALA A 145 -16.89 -38.00 19.59
C ALA A 145 -17.20 -39.23 20.46
N TYR A 146 -16.27 -39.62 21.33
CA TYR A 146 -16.48 -40.71 22.28
C TYR A 146 -17.58 -40.39 23.30
N ALA A 147 -17.59 -39.17 23.88
CA ALA A 147 -18.63 -38.72 24.80
C ALA A 147 -20.01 -38.70 24.14
N LEU A 148 -20.10 -38.22 22.90
CA LEU A 148 -21.33 -38.25 22.10
C LEU A 148 -21.78 -39.70 21.80
N GLY A 149 -20.84 -40.60 21.50
CA GLY A 149 -21.13 -42.03 21.29
C GLY A 149 -21.65 -42.73 22.56
N VAL A 150 -21.07 -42.42 23.73
CA VAL A 150 -21.55 -42.93 25.03
C VAL A 150 -22.93 -42.37 25.36
N GLY A 151 -23.15 -41.07 25.14
CA GLY A 151 -24.46 -40.44 25.31
C GLY A 151 -25.54 -41.06 24.42
N ALA A 152 -25.22 -41.31 23.14
CA ALA A 152 -26.11 -41.97 22.19
C ALA A 152 -26.48 -43.40 22.66
N ARG A 153 -25.52 -44.17 23.16
CA ARG A 153 -25.79 -45.52 23.72
C ARG A 153 -26.64 -45.46 24.99
N ALA A 154 -26.39 -44.50 25.88
CA ALA A 154 -27.18 -44.30 27.10
C ALA A 154 -28.64 -43.91 26.80
N VAL A 155 -28.86 -43.08 25.77
CA VAL A 155 -30.21 -42.73 25.30
C VAL A 155 -30.88 -43.92 24.61
N GLY A 156 -30.18 -44.64 23.74
CA GLY A 156 -30.71 -45.84 23.07
C GLY A 156 -31.15 -46.93 24.07
N ALA A 157 -30.41 -47.11 25.16
CA ALA A 157 -30.76 -48.05 26.23
C ALA A 157 -31.99 -47.62 27.05
N ARG A 158 -32.28 -46.31 27.16
CA ARG A 158 -33.40 -45.78 27.93
C ARG A 158 -34.73 -45.77 27.16
N TYR A 159 -34.69 -45.63 25.83
CA TYR A 159 -35.90 -45.49 25.01
C TYR A 159 -36.40 -46.81 24.38
N GLY A 160 -35.54 -47.84 24.26
CA GLY A 160 -35.93 -49.19 23.79
C GLY A 160 -36.42 -49.27 22.33
N GLY A 161 -36.58 -50.49 21.80
CA GLY A 161 -37.08 -50.75 20.42
C GLY A 161 -35.99 -50.81 19.34
N ASP A 162 -36.34 -50.57 18.06
CA ASP A 162 -35.40 -50.58 16.92
C ASP A 162 -34.23 -49.59 17.08
N LEU A 163 -34.40 -48.54 17.89
CA LEU A 163 -33.33 -47.63 18.27
C LEU A 163 -32.23 -48.30 19.11
N ALA A 164 -32.54 -49.32 19.91
CA ALA A 164 -31.54 -50.04 20.69
C ALA A 164 -30.55 -50.83 19.80
N VAL A 165 -30.99 -51.23 18.60
CA VAL A 165 -30.18 -51.96 17.61
C VAL A 165 -29.41 -50.99 16.69
N GLY A 166 -30.01 -49.87 16.31
CA GLY A 166 -29.38 -48.88 15.41
C GLY A 166 -28.40 -47.91 16.08
N MET A 167 -28.66 -47.50 17.33
CA MET A 167 -27.83 -46.52 18.04
C MET A 167 -26.39 -46.96 18.32
N PRO A 168 -26.08 -48.24 18.59
CA PRO A 168 -24.70 -48.70 18.74
C PRO A 168 -23.88 -48.56 17.45
N VAL A 169 -24.49 -48.76 16.29
CA VAL A 169 -23.85 -48.62 14.97
C VAL A 169 -23.60 -47.14 14.68
N LEU A 170 -24.58 -46.27 14.90
CA LEU A 170 -24.41 -44.82 14.78
C LEU A 170 -23.34 -44.29 15.74
N ALA A 171 -23.32 -44.77 16.99
CA ALA A 171 -22.27 -44.44 17.94
C ALA A 171 -20.89 -44.85 17.40
N LEU A 172 -20.76 -46.02 16.78
CA LEU A 172 -19.50 -46.50 16.20
C LEU A 172 -19.05 -45.64 15.02
N VAL A 173 -19.97 -45.26 14.13
CA VAL A 173 -19.72 -44.33 13.01
C VAL A 173 -19.28 -42.96 13.51
N VAL A 174 -19.96 -42.40 14.52
CA VAL A 174 -19.61 -41.11 15.14
C VAL A 174 -18.23 -41.17 15.82
N THR A 175 -17.93 -42.28 16.50
CA THR A 175 -16.63 -42.48 17.17
C THR A 175 -15.50 -42.58 16.13
N LEU A 176 -15.75 -43.24 14.98
CA LEU A 176 -14.79 -43.40 13.90
C LEU A 176 -14.55 -42.09 13.12
N LEU A 177 -15.55 -41.20 13.07
CA LEU A 177 -15.45 -39.87 12.48
C LEU A 177 -14.77 -38.83 13.41
N GLY A 178 -14.59 -39.14 14.70
CA GLY A 178 -13.98 -38.23 15.69
C GLY A 178 -12.61 -37.66 15.31
N PRO A 179 -11.67 -38.48 14.80
CA PRO A 179 -10.36 -37.99 14.33
C PRO A 179 -10.48 -37.01 13.16
N LEU A 180 -11.48 -37.18 12.29
CA LEU A 180 -11.76 -36.26 11.18
C LEU A 180 -12.40 -34.95 11.66
N ALA A 181 -13.23 -35.00 12.69
CA ALA A 181 -13.79 -33.80 13.32
C ALA A 181 -12.69 -32.91 13.94
N GLY A 182 -11.58 -33.50 14.41
CA GLY A 182 -10.40 -32.79 14.90
C GLY A 182 -9.62 -32.00 13.83
N LEU A 183 -9.81 -32.32 12.53
CA LEU A 183 -9.19 -31.56 11.43
C LEU A 183 -9.83 -30.18 11.22
N ALA A 184 -11.11 -30.01 11.53
CA ALA A 184 -11.79 -28.72 11.41
C ALA A 184 -11.19 -27.62 12.32
N PRO A 185 -10.98 -27.84 13.64
CA PRO A 185 -10.30 -26.86 14.49
C PRO A 185 -8.81 -26.71 14.14
N ALA A 186 -8.13 -27.79 13.72
CA ALA A 186 -6.75 -27.71 13.25
C ALA A 186 -6.62 -26.84 11.99
N LYS A 187 -7.55 -26.98 11.05
CA LYS A 187 -7.66 -26.12 9.85
C LYS A 187 -7.95 -24.68 10.21
N ARG A 188 -8.89 -24.44 11.13
CA ARG A 188 -9.18 -23.10 11.62
C ARG A 188 -7.98 -22.44 12.31
N LEU A 189 -7.12 -23.23 12.97
CA LEU A 189 -5.90 -22.75 13.61
C LEU A 189 -4.79 -22.47 12.59
N ALA A 190 -4.68 -23.31 11.55
CA ALA A 190 -3.74 -23.13 10.43
C ALA A 190 -4.12 -21.91 9.57
N ASP A 191 -5.40 -21.74 9.26
CA ASP A 191 -5.94 -20.58 8.53
C ASP A 191 -5.71 -19.28 9.32
N ARG A 192 -5.85 -19.32 10.65
CA ARG A 192 -5.54 -18.18 11.53
C ARG A 192 -4.06 -17.84 11.62
N ARG A 193 -3.18 -18.79 11.28
CA ARG A 193 -1.73 -18.60 11.28
C ARG A 193 -1.16 -18.48 9.87
N HIS A 194 -2.01 -18.35 8.85
CA HIS A 194 -1.62 -18.24 7.44
C HIS A 194 -0.65 -19.34 6.97
N ALA A 195 -0.76 -20.54 7.55
CA ALA A 195 0.09 -21.68 7.22
C ALA A 195 -0.75 -22.74 6.50
N LEU A 196 -0.23 -23.27 5.40
CA LEU A 196 -0.86 -24.39 4.70
C LEU A 196 -0.75 -25.64 5.59
N LEU A 197 -1.86 -26.37 5.73
CA LEU A 197 -1.86 -27.70 6.35
C LEU A 197 -1.11 -28.65 5.42
N GLY A 198 0.20 -28.74 5.62
CA GLY A 198 1.03 -29.72 4.95
C GLY A 198 0.61 -31.16 5.29
N PRO A 199 1.04 -32.15 4.49
CA PRO A 199 0.69 -33.55 4.71
C PRO A 199 1.17 -34.07 6.08
N ARG A 200 2.26 -33.52 6.60
CA ARG A 200 2.88 -33.91 7.87
C ARG A 200 2.07 -33.49 9.11
N PRO A 201 1.65 -32.22 9.29
CA PRO A 201 0.78 -31.85 10.41
C PRO A 201 -0.62 -32.50 10.34
N ALA A 202 -1.16 -32.76 9.15
CA ALA A 202 -2.41 -33.52 9.01
C ALA A 202 -2.27 -34.96 9.54
N ALA A 203 -1.14 -35.63 9.24
CA ALA A 203 -0.84 -36.96 9.75
C ALA A 203 -0.73 -37.00 11.28
N ILE A 204 -0.15 -35.98 11.91
CA ILE A 204 -0.02 -35.92 13.38
C ILE A 204 -1.38 -35.86 14.07
N VAL A 205 -2.30 -35.01 13.57
CA VAL A 205 -3.68 -34.91 14.11
C VAL A 205 -4.42 -36.23 13.95
N LEU A 206 -4.30 -36.85 12.78
CA LEU A 206 -4.92 -38.15 12.49
C LEU A 206 -4.38 -39.25 13.41
N VAL A 207 -3.06 -39.42 13.50
CA VAL A 207 -2.44 -40.46 14.34
C VAL A 207 -2.78 -40.26 15.81
N ALA A 208 -2.75 -39.03 16.33
CA ALA A 208 -3.11 -38.74 17.72
C ALA A 208 -4.59 -39.01 18.02
N GLY A 209 -5.49 -38.58 17.13
CA GLY A 209 -6.93 -38.85 17.26
C GLY A 209 -7.27 -40.34 17.17
N LEU A 210 -6.62 -41.06 16.25
CA LEU A 210 -6.82 -42.50 16.05
C LEU A 210 -6.28 -43.30 17.25
N ALA A 211 -5.08 -42.98 17.73
CA ALA A 211 -4.50 -43.59 18.92
C ALA A 211 -5.39 -43.39 20.16
N THR A 212 -5.93 -42.18 20.35
CA THR A 212 -6.82 -41.85 21.47
C THR A 212 -8.16 -42.59 21.36
N THR A 213 -8.68 -42.75 20.15
CA THR A 213 -9.91 -43.50 19.91
C THR A 213 -9.72 -44.99 20.22
N VAL A 214 -8.58 -45.56 19.82
CA VAL A 214 -8.21 -46.95 20.11
C VAL A 214 -8.03 -47.17 21.61
N THR A 215 -7.33 -46.29 22.33
CA THR A 215 -7.16 -46.43 23.78
C THR A 215 -8.49 -46.32 24.53
N LEU A 216 -9.36 -45.39 24.14
CA LEU A 216 -10.70 -45.27 24.73
C LEU A 216 -11.55 -46.52 24.49
N LEU A 217 -11.53 -47.08 23.27
CA LEU A 217 -12.27 -48.30 22.94
C LEU A 217 -11.72 -49.53 23.67
N VAL A 218 -10.40 -49.62 23.87
CA VAL A 218 -9.77 -50.72 24.63
C VAL A 218 -10.05 -50.58 26.12
N ALA A 219 -10.01 -49.37 26.67
CA ALA A 219 -10.27 -49.13 28.10
C ALA A 219 -11.76 -49.25 28.47
N ALA A 220 -12.66 -49.06 27.49
CA ALA A 220 -14.10 -49.17 27.68
C ALA A 220 -14.66 -50.58 27.42
N ARG A 221 -13.80 -51.53 27.06
CA ARG A 221 -14.14 -52.93 26.83
C ARG A 221 -14.04 -53.72 28.12
#